data_AF-A0A7K0D504-F1
#
_entry.id   AF-A0A7K0D504-F1
#
_cell.length_a   1.000
_cell.length_b   1.000
_cell.length_c   1.000
_cell.angle_alpha   90.00
_cell.angle_beta   90.00
_cell.angle_gamma   90.00
#
_symmetry.space_group_name_H-M   'P 1'
#
loop_
_entity.id
_entity.type
_entity.pdbx_description
1 polymer ?
#
loop_
_entity_poly.entity_id
_entity_poly.type
_entity_poly.pdbx_seq_one_letter_code
_entity_poly.pdbx_strand_id
1 'polypeptide(L)'
;MTLSPPHPRYDRRAAARVLATLARPGLFDRLPPVGATRIEYTRTVMRPEPDGHLTLSQRMYLERFMRPCRPDQVTSASHRITWTDSDGIPNTGHVRGDGLGPIVPIATREAVLALWRALEVDSALAERISALPQSDRKVLEGTTTDHDPIDVFRVGIEATGRALAQHALLAHLTSYRTPVGFACGMRDSGVFGAVATRWYWELQASTYRRGMIPVSFAAQPDGTVRYTADTVATLRAMKDATIADAHAVMRRATTTEGLSVSAAIEKYHDELDLISRQYALLPPGTRPACLAAMPHRLDGEHYSVLPMVVDGFVELFTAIVPRLRIAEVADDTVHDDGALDAENQVFHVPDMNCKHCVRTITGVLESMRIRVHDIDLISKRVVAEFRSPRNRHRAFEALRDSGYNPALAAPAHVAAATSEIAAARPEIAR
;
A
#
# COMPACT_ATOMS: atom_id res chain seq x y z
N MET A 1 -19.73 -10.71 37.30
CA MET A 1 -19.66 -10.26 35.89
C MET A 1 -18.77 -9.04 35.84
N THR A 2 -17.49 -9.22 35.51
CA THR A 2 -16.58 -8.11 35.22
C THR A 2 -17.03 -7.47 33.91
N LEU A 3 -17.49 -6.23 33.98
CA LEU A 3 -17.79 -5.43 32.80
C LEU A 3 -16.48 -5.28 32.02
N SER A 4 -16.40 -5.90 30.83
CA SER A 4 -15.30 -5.63 29.90
C SER A 4 -15.20 -4.11 29.69
N PRO A 5 -13.99 -3.54 29.72
CA PRO A 5 -13.83 -2.12 29.49
C PRO A 5 -14.49 -1.73 28.14
N PRO A 6 -15.17 -0.58 28.07
CA PRO A 6 -15.81 -0.16 26.83
C PRO A 6 -14.75 -0.03 25.74
N HIS A 7 -14.94 -0.76 24.64
CA HIS A 7 -14.06 -0.65 23.48
C HIS A 7 -14.01 0.81 23.00
N PRO A 8 -12.86 1.28 22.50
CA PRO A 8 -12.75 2.63 21.97
C PRO A 8 -13.78 2.84 20.86
N ARG A 9 -14.53 3.95 20.96
CA ARG A 9 -15.63 4.24 20.03
C ARG A 9 -15.09 4.52 18.63
N TYR A 10 -15.66 3.85 17.63
CA TYR A 10 -15.40 4.16 16.22
C TYR A 10 -15.97 5.54 15.87
N ASP A 11 -15.11 6.52 15.57
CA ASP A 11 -15.50 7.87 15.17
C ASP A 11 -14.55 8.45 14.12
N ARG A 12 -14.93 8.29 12.85
CA ARG A 12 -14.11 8.72 11.72
C ARG A 12 -13.93 10.23 11.64
N ARG A 13 -14.95 11.01 12.00
CA ARG A 13 -14.87 12.47 11.91
C ARG A 13 -13.93 13.01 12.97
N ALA A 14 -14.01 12.44 14.18
CA ALA A 14 -13.07 12.77 15.24
C ALA A 14 -11.64 12.36 14.87
N ALA A 15 -11.43 11.13 14.36
CA ALA A 15 -10.10 10.67 13.92
C ALA A 15 -9.52 11.54 12.80
N ALA A 16 -10.32 11.88 11.78
CA ALA A 16 -9.89 12.77 10.70
C ALA A 16 -9.52 14.17 11.23
N ARG A 17 -10.29 14.71 12.18
CA ARG A 17 -9.99 15.99 12.82
C ARG A 17 -8.67 15.93 13.61
N VAL A 18 -8.42 14.85 14.36
CA VAL A 18 -7.14 14.67 15.08
C VAL A 18 -5.97 14.71 14.09
N LEU A 19 -6.04 13.94 13.01
CA LEU A 19 -4.99 13.92 11.98
C LEU A 19 -4.84 15.28 11.29
N ALA A 20 -5.95 15.97 10.99
CA ALA A 20 -5.93 17.30 10.39
C ALA A 20 -5.28 18.34 11.32
N THR A 21 -5.54 18.30 12.63
CA THR A 21 -4.89 19.17 13.61
C THR A 21 -3.40 18.88 13.71
N LEU A 22 -2.99 17.61 13.74
CA LEU A 22 -1.57 17.22 13.78
C LEU A 22 -0.79 17.65 12.54
N ALA A 23 -1.45 17.64 11.38
CA ALA A 23 -0.86 18.00 10.11
C ALA A 23 -0.66 19.51 9.90
N ARG A 24 -1.13 20.38 10.82
CA ARG A 24 -0.90 21.82 10.76
C ARG A 24 0.42 22.24 11.43
N PRO A 25 1.12 23.27 10.92
CA PRO A 25 0.74 24.10 9.76
C PRO A 25 0.94 23.42 8.39
N GLY A 26 1.76 22.37 8.33
CA GLY A 26 1.98 21.51 7.18
C GLY A 26 2.72 20.24 7.60
N LEU A 27 2.78 19.24 6.71
CA LEU A 27 3.55 17.99 6.93
C LEU A 27 4.89 17.97 6.18
N PHE A 28 5.05 18.81 5.16
CA PHE A 28 6.15 18.71 4.19
C PHE A 28 6.71 20.08 3.80
N ASP A 29 6.72 21.03 4.73
CA ASP A 29 7.19 22.41 4.49
C ASP A 29 8.65 22.46 3.97
N ARG A 30 9.44 21.39 4.23
CA ARG A 30 10.76 21.18 3.65
C ARG A 30 10.90 19.75 3.14
N LEU A 31 10.85 19.59 1.83
CA LEU A 31 11.15 18.31 1.19
C LEU A 31 12.67 18.06 1.16
N PRO A 32 13.12 16.82 1.40
CA PRO A 32 14.55 16.51 1.39
C PRO A 32 15.14 16.65 -0.02
N PRO A 33 16.42 17.03 -0.14
CA PRO A 33 17.09 17.08 -1.42
C PRO A 33 17.15 15.69 -2.05
N VAL A 34 16.85 15.62 -3.35
CA VAL A 34 16.86 14.37 -4.10
C VAL A 34 18.24 14.17 -4.74
N GLY A 35 18.98 13.16 -4.27
CA GLY A 35 20.24 12.72 -4.85
C GLY A 35 20.08 11.92 -6.14
N ALA A 36 21.19 11.66 -6.84
CA ALA A 36 21.20 10.69 -7.93
C ALA A 36 21.26 9.26 -7.36
N THR A 37 20.38 8.39 -7.84
CA THR A 37 20.26 7.01 -7.35
C THR A 37 20.28 6.05 -8.53
N ARG A 38 20.95 4.90 -8.36
CA ARG A 38 20.89 3.77 -9.29
C ARG A 38 20.18 2.61 -8.58
N ILE A 39 19.16 2.05 -9.23
CA ILE A 39 18.41 0.89 -8.71
C ILE A 39 18.39 -0.22 -9.76
N GLU A 40 18.75 -1.41 -9.32
CA GLU A 40 18.68 -2.62 -10.13
C GLU A 40 17.37 -3.36 -9.82
N TYR A 41 16.76 -3.93 -10.84
CA TYR A 41 15.50 -4.65 -10.70
C TYR A 41 15.49 -5.93 -11.54
N THR A 42 14.77 -6.93 -11.07
CA THR A 42 14.45 -8.13 -11.86
C THR A 42 13.01 -8.06 -12.33
N ARG A 43 12.70 -8.80 -13.40
CA ARG A 43 11.41 -8.77 -14.08
C ARG A 43 10.91 -10.17 -14.37
N THR A 44 9.71 -10.48 -13.92
CA THR A 44 9.05 -11.78 -14.14
C THR A 44 7.77 -11.57 -14.96
N VAL A 45 7.61 -12.32 -16.05
CA VAL A 45 6.37 -12.33 -16.84
C VAL A 45 5.22 -12.90 -16.00
N MET A 46 4.09 -12.19 -15.98
CA MET A 46 2.83 -12.70 -15.42
C MET A 46 2.10 -13.50 -16.50
N ARG A 47 1.74 -14.75 -16.20
CA ARG A 47 1.10 -15.66 -17.16
C ARG A 47 -0.42 -15.68 -16.92
N PRO A 48 -1.23 -15.21 -17.87
CA PRO A 48 -2.68 -15.37 -17.83
C PRO A 48 -3.08 -16.85 -17.86
N GLU A 49 -4.30 -17.15 -17.41
CA GLU A 49 -4.94 -18.44 -17.68
C GLU A 49 -5.18 -18.63 -19.19
N PRO A 50 -5.26 -19.89 -19.67
CA PRO A 50 -5.74 -20.17 -21.02
C PRO A 50 -7.08 -19.47 -21.27
N ASP A 51 -7.25 -18.90 -22.47
CA ASP A 51 -8.47 -18.20 -22.91
C ASP A 51 -8.87 -16.95 -22.09
N GLY A 52 -7.97 -16.40 -21.28
CA GLY A 52 -8.20 -15.18 -20.49
C GLY A 52 -7.01 -14.23 -20.46
N HIS A 53 -7.21 -13.03 -19.90
CA HIS A 53 -6.15 -12.03 -19.68
C HIS A 53 -5.77 -11.86 -18.20
N LEU A 54 -6.49 -12.54 -17.30
CA LEU A 54 -6.19 -12.58 -15.87
C LEU A 54 -5.36 -13.81 -15.54
N THR A 55 -4.47 -13.70 -14.54
CA THR A 55 -3.85 -14.87 -13.92
C THR A 55 -4.86 -15.60 -13.04
N LEU A 56 -4.59 -16.87 -12.70
CA LEU A 56 -5.44 -17.67 -11.80
C LEU A 56 -5.75 -16.93 -10.49
N SER A 57 -4.72 -16.37 -9.85
CA SER A 57 -4.86 -15.61 -8.59
C SER A 57 -5.71 -14.35 -8.76
N GLN A 58 -5.58 -13.64 -9.88
CA GLN A 58 -6.39 -12.45 -10.18
C GLN A 58 -7.86 -12.83 -10.41
N ARG A 59 -8.14 -13.89 -11.19
CA ARG A 59 -9.51 -14.35 -11.44
C ARG A 59 -10.19 -14.81 -10.16
N MET A 60 -9.52 -15.65 -9.36
CA MET A 60 -10.05 -16.10 -8.06
C MET A 60 -10.34 -14.93 -7.12
N TYR A 61 -9.46 -13.92 -7.08
CA TYR A 61 -9.69 -12.71 -6.29
C TYR A 61 -10.90 -11.93 -6.78
N LEU A 62 -11.02 -11.75 -8.10
CA LEU A 62 -12.16 -11.04 -8.72
C LEU A 62 -13.49 -11.71 -8.38
N GLU A 63 -13.60 -13.02 -8.60
CA GLU A 63 -14.82 -13.80 -8.37
C GLU A 63 -15.26 -13.76 -6.90
N ARG A 64 -14.29 -13.77 -5.97
CA ARG A 64 -14.56 -13.82 -4.53
C ARG A 64 -14.84 -12.45 -3.92
N PHE A 65 -14.07 -11.42 -4.28
CA PHE A 65 -14.02 -10.17 -3.52
C PHE A 65 -14.41 -8.92 -4.30
N MET A 66 -14.58 -9.01 -5.62
CA MET A 66 -14.81 -7.84 -6.46
C MET A 66 -16.18 -7.81 -7.13
N ARG A 67 -17.12 -8.65 -6.69
CA ARG A 67 -18.48 -8.66 -7.25
C ARG A 67 -19.14 -7.28 -7.09
N PRO A 68 -19.80 -6.73 -8.13
CA PRO A 68 -20.15 -7.35 -9.41
C PRO A 68 -19.16 -7.06 -10.57
N CYS A 69 -17.93 -6.66 -10.30
CA CYS A 69 -16.91 -6.39 -11.32
C CYS A 69 -16.68 -7.63 -12.21
N ARG A 70 -16.67 -7.40 -13.52
CA ARG A 70 -16.45 -8.44 -14.53
C ARG A 70 -14.98 -8.49 -14.97
N PRO A 71 -14.49 -9.63 -15.49
CA PRO A 71 -13.13 -9.73 -15.98
C PRO A 71 -12.74 -8.65 -17.01
N ASP A 72 -13.63 -8.30 -17.94
CA ASP A 72 -13.40 -7.28 -18.98
C ASP A 72 -13.17 -5.87 -18.42
N GLN A 73 -13.59 -5.62 -17.18
CA GLN A 73 -13.42 -4.33 -16.50
C GLN A 73 -12.09 -4.22 -15.75
N VAL A 74 -11.27 -5.27 -15.76
CA VAL A 74 -9.99 -5.33 -15.07
C VAL A 74 -8.84 -5.28 -16.07
N THR A 75 -7.94 -4.33 -15.86
CA THR A 75 -6.63 -4.34 -16.50
C THR A 75 -5.64 -5.14 -15.66
N SER A 76 -4.94 -6.09 -16.28
CA SER A 76 -3.88 -6.89 -15.66
C SER A 76 -2.49 -6.37 -16.07
N ALA A 77 -1.55 -6.43 -15.13
CA ALA A 77 -0.14 -6.24 -15.40
C ALA A 77 0.43 -7.43 -16.17
N SER A 78 1.35 -7.14 -17.08
CA SER A 78 2.06 -8.16 -17.85
C SER A 78 3.30 -8.70 -17.14
N HIS A 79 3.86 -7.93 -16.21
CA HIS A 79 5.08 -8.28 -15.50
C HIS A 79 4.99 -7.85 -14.04
N ARG A 80 5.58 -8.68 -13.17
CA ARG A 80 5.97 -8.31 -11.82
C ARG A 80 7.44 -7.90 -11.85
N ILE A 81 7.80 -6.86 -11.11
CA ILE A 81 9.18 -6.47 -10.87
C ILE A 81 9.50 -6.60 -9.39
N THR A 82 10.77 -6.85 -9.08
CA THR A 82 11.31 -6.83 -7.72
C THR A 82 12.62 -6.06 -7.70
N TRP A 83 12.85 -5.29 -6.64
CA TRP A 83 14.05 -4.47 -6.46
C TRP A 83 14.33 -4.23 -4.98
N THR A 84 15.52 -3.75 -4.65
CA THR A 84 15.85 -3.16 -3.35
C THR A 84 15.84 -1.65 -3.48
N ASP A 85 15.13 -0.95 -2.60
CA ASP A 85 15.10 0.53 -2.60
C ASP A 85 16.36 1.15 -1.99
N SER A 86 16.43 2.49 -1.95
CA SER A 86 17.60 3.20 -1.41
C SER A 86 17.94 2.89 0.04
N ASP A 87 16.97 2.37 0.80
CA ASP A 87 17.10 2.11 2.23
C ASP A 87 17.40 0.63 2.50
N GLY A 88 17.70 -0.16 1.45
CA GLY A 88 18.01 -1.58 1.57
C GLY A 88 16.76 -2.45 1.73
N ILE A 89 15.56 -1.92 1.49
CA ILE A 89 14.30 -2.64 1.73
C ILE A 89 13.85 -3.31 0.42
N PRO A 90 13.49 -4.60 0.45
CA PRO A 90 12.98 -5.29 -0.72
C PRO A 90 11.57 -4.82 -1.07
N ASN A 91 11.33 -4.66 -2.37
CA ASN A 91 10.09 -4.15 -2.94
C ASN A 91 9.58 -5.04 -4.08
N THR A 92 8.26 -4.99 -4.29
CA THR A 92 7.62 -5.59 -5.46
C THR A 92 6.62 -4.61 -6.07
N GLY A 93 6.44 -4.71 -7.38
CA GLY A 93 5.57 -3.86 -8.15
C GLY A 93 5.15 -4.53 -9.44
N HIS A 94 4.21 -3.89 -10.15
CA HIS A 94 3.60 -4.45 -11.33
C HIS A 94 3.63 -3.44 -12.47
N VAL A 95 3.93 -3.93 -13.67
CA VAL A 95 4.04 -3.09 -14.86
C VAL A 95 3.40 -3.73 -16.08
N ARG A 96 3.03 -2.86 -17.02
CA ARG A 96 2.71 -3.25 -18.38
C ARG A 96 3.92 -3.11 -19.29
N GLY A 97 4.12 -4.08 -20.18
CA GLY A 97 5.21 -4.09 -21.15
C GLY A 97 5.08 -2.97 -22.19
N ASP A 98 3.86 -2.51 -22.43
CA ASP A 98 3.51 -1.37 -23.29
C ASP A 98 3.17 -0.10 -22.47
N GLY A 99 3.47 -0.09 -21.17
CA GLY A 99 3.22 1.05 -20.27
C GLY A 99 4.43 1.96 -20.08
N LEU A 100 4.39 2.78 -19.03
CA LEU A 100 5.48 3.69 -18.64
C LEU A 100 6.73 2.97 -18.07
N GLY A 101 6.68 1.64 -17.94
CA GLY A 101 7.80 0.81 -17.50
C GLY A 101 8.09 0.82 -15.99
N PRO A 102 9.17 0.13 -15.57
CA PRO A 102 9.56 -0.05 -14.17
C PRO A 102 9.91 1.23 -13.42
N ILE A 103 10.21 2.32 -14.13
CA ILE A 103 10.55 3.61 -13.51
C ILE A 103 9.44 4.15 -12.62
N VAL A 104 8.16 3.92 -12.95
CA VAL A 104 7.04 4.47 -12.18
C VAL A 104 6.93 3.85 -10.78
N PRO A 105 6.80 2.52 -10.61
CA PRO A 105 6.77 1.92 -9.28
C PRO A 105 8.06 2.15 -8.47
N ILE A 106 9.24 2.16 -9.12
CA ILE A 106 10.51 2.40 -8.42
C ILE A 106 10.59 3.85 -7.92
N ALA A 107 10.39 4.84 -8.79
CA ALA A 107 10.42 6.26 -8.40
C ALA A 107 9.30 6.60 -7.39
N THR A 108 8.16 5.91 -7.47
CA THR A 108 7.09 6.01 -6.47
C THR A 108 7.59 5.62 -5.09
N ARG A 109 8.30 4.50 -4.97
CA ARG A 109 8.84 4.03 -3.70
C ARG A 109 9.88 4.99 -3.14
N GLU A 110 10.77 5.50 -3.98
CA GLU A 110 11.76 6.51 -3.58
C GLU A 110 11.10 7.80 -3.08
N ALA A 111 10.01 8.24 -3.70
CA ALA A 111 9.22 9.39 -3.25
C ALA A 111 8.54 9.12 -1.90
N VAL A 112 8.01 7.91 -1.69
CA VAL A 112 7.45 7.48 -0.41
C VAL A 112 8.51 7.51 0.69
N LEU A 113 9.69 6.94 0.44
CA LEU A 113 10.81 6.95 1.40
C LEU A 113 11.25 8.37 1.76
N ALA A 114 11.35 9.26 0.77
CA ALA A 114 11.68 10.66 1.00
C ALA A 114 10.65 11.36 1.90
N LEU A 115 9.35 11.12 1.69
CA LEU A 115 8.29 11.66 2.56
C LEU A 115 8.30 11.02 3.95
N TRP A 116 8.60 9.73 4.08
CA TRP A 116 8.76 9.07 5.38
C TRP A 116 9.90 9.69 6.19
N ARG A 117 11.07 9.90 5.57
CA ARG A 117 12.18 10.60 6.20
C ARG A 117 11.81 12.02 6.60
N ALA A 118 11.05 12.72 5.75
CA ALA A 118 10.55 14.06 6.07
C ALA A 118 9.68 14.07 7.34
N LEU A 119 8.78 13.08 7.51
CA LEU A 119 7.99 12.93 8.73
C LEU A 119 8.84 12.59 9.96
N GLU A 120 9.86 11.74 9.80
CA GLU A 120 10.72 11.30 10.90
C GLU A 120 11.56 12.42 11.49
N VAL A 121 12.04 13.33 10.64
CA VAL A 121 12.88 14.46 11.08
C VAL A 121 12.09 15.70 11.48
N ASP A 122 10.75 15.68 11.32
CA ASP A 122 9.88 16.79 11.75
C ASP A 122 9.69 16.75 13.28
N SER A 123 10.60 17.44 13.99
CA SER A 123 10.55 17.57 15.44
C SER A 123 9.27 18.26 15.92
N ALA A 124 8.72 19.19 15.14
CA ALA A 124 7.51 19.90 15.50
C ALA A 124 6.29 18.97 15.43
N LEU A 125 6.22 18.08 14.42
CA LEU A 125 5.20 17.03 14.36
C LEU A 125 5.35 16.05 15.52
N ALA A 126 6.58 15.61 15.82
CA ALA A 126 6.86 14.71 16.94
C ALA A 126 6.40 15.31 18.29
N GLU A 127 6.65 16.60 18.52
CA GLU A 127 6.15 17.33 19.69
C GLU A 127 4.62 17.36 19.74
N ARG A 128 3.95 17.68 18.62
CA ARG A 128 2.48 17.67 18.53
C ARG A 128 1.88 16.28 18.81
N ILE A 129 2.50 15.21 18.30
CA ILE A 129 2.09 13.83 18.56
C ILE A 129 2.31 13.46 20.03
N SER A 130 3.41 13.89 20.63
CA SER A 130 3.73 13.61 22.04
C SER A 130 2.74 14.30 22.98
N ALA A 131 2.35 15.53 22.66
CA ALA A 131 1.35 16.32 23.37
C ALA A 131 -0.11 15.85 23.15
N LEU A 132 -0.34 14.82 22.32
CA LEU A 132 -1.69 14.39 21.95
C LEU A 132 -2.47 13.87 23.19
N PRO A 133 -3.66 14.42 23.50
CA PRO A 133 -4.47 14.00 24.63
C PRO A 133 -4.87 12.52 24.57
N GLN A 134 -5.02 11.87 25.74
CA GLN A 134 -5.42 10.46 25.81
C GLN A 134 -6.79 10.19 25.16
N SER A 135 -7.70 11.17 25.16
CA SER A 135 -8.99 11.07 24.47
C SER A 135 -8.81 10.89 22.96
N ASP A 136 -7.88 11.62 22.36
CA ASP A 136 -7.64 11.60 20.92
C ASP A 136 -6.89 10.34 20.52
N ARG A 137 -5.96 9.87 21.37
CA ARG A 137 -5.32 8.54 21.20
C ARG A 137 -6.35 7.41 21.18
N LYS A 138 -7.32 7.43 22.09
CA LYS A 138 -8.42 6.44 22.10
C LYS A 138 -9.30 6.52 20.84
N VAL A 139 -9.54 7.72 20.30
CA VAL A 139 -10.29 7.88 19.04
C VAL A 139 -9.54 7.24 17.87
N LEU A 140 -8.22 7.44 17.78
CA LEU A 140 -7.39 6.81 16.75
C LEU A 140 -7.41 5.29 16.92
N GLU A 141 -7.13 4.77 18.12
CA GLU A 141 -7.18 3.34 18.43
C GLU A 141 -8.52 2.67 18.05
N GLY A 142 -9.64 3.36 18.27
CA GLY A 142 -10.97 2.86 17.91
C GLY A 142 -11.30 2.91 16.43
N THR A 143 -10.61 3.75 15.64
CA THR A 143 -11.03 4.09 14.28
C THR A 143 -10.05 3.64 13.21
N THR A 144 -8.74 3.73 13.46
CA THR A 144 -7.69 3.44 12.48
C THR A 144 -7.10 2.06 12.68
N THR A 145 -6.56 1.47 11.62
CA THR A 145 -5.84 0.19 11.68
C THR A 145 -4.50 0.36 12.40
N ASP A 146 -3.81 1.46 12.12
CA ASP A 146 -2.57 1.87 12.74
C ASP A 146 -2.92 2.95 13.77
N HIS A 147 -2.53 2.75 15.03
CA HIS A 147 -3.02 3.58 16.15
C HIS A 147 -2.11 4.78 16.42
N ASP A 148 -0.84 4.69 16.03
CA ASP A 148 0.12 5.79 16.14
C ASP A 148 -0.11 6.77 14.98
N PRO A 149 -0.29 8.08 15.23
CA PRO A 149 -0.43 9.06 14.18
C PRO A 149 0.67 9.00 13.10
N ILE A 150 1.93 8.73 13.48
CA ILE A 150 3.03 8.71 12.50
C ILE A 150 2.84 7.57 11.49
N ASP A 151 2.40 6.40 11.96
CA ASP A 151 2.14 5.24 11.12
C ASP A 151 0.91 5.47 10.24
N VAL A 152 -0.12 6.16 10.74
CA VAL A 152 -1.28 6.55 9.94
C VAL A 152 -0.86 7.44 8.77
N PHE A 153 0.02 8.43 9.00
CA PHE A 153 0.54 9.28 7.93
C PHE A 153 1.41 8.48 6.94
N ARG A 154 2.32 7.63 7.44
CA ARG A 154 3.15 6.75 6.58
C ARG A 154 2.29 5.86 5.67
N VAL A 155 1.24 5.25 6.19
CA VAL A 155 0.30 4.42 5.42
C VAL A 155 -0.49 5.26 4.40
N GLY A 156 -0.85 6.49 4.74
CA GLY A 156 -1.47 7.44 3.81
C GLY A 156 -0.55 7.82 2.63
N ILE A 157 0.74 8.02 2.90
CA ILE A 157 1.77 8.25 1.88
C ILE A 157 1.91 7.01 0.97
N GLU A 158 2.00 5.81 1.55
CA GLU A 158 2.04 4.55 0.80
C GLU A 158 0.80 4.32 -0.06
N ALA A 159 -0.39 4.70 0.44
CA ALA A 159 -1.62 4.64 -0.35
C ALA A 159 -1.61 5.62 -1.53
N THR A 160 -1.02 6.80 -1.34
CA THR A 160 -0.83 7.80 -2.41
C THR A 160 0.15 7.28 -3.47
N GLY A 161 1.28 6.71 -3.06
CA GLY A 161 2.23 6.08 -3.97
C GLY A 161 1.60 4.93 -4.78
N ARG A 162 0.92 4.01 -4.09
CA ARG A 162 0.19 2.92 -4.75
C ARG A 162 -0.86 3.42 -5.74
N ALA A 163 -1.53 4.55 -5.46
CA ALA A 163 -2.48 5.12 -6.41
C ALA A 163 -1.78 5.48 -7.73
N LEU A 164 -0.61 6.15 -7.67
CA LEU A 164 0.14 6.48 -8.88
C LEU A 164 0.62 5.20 -9.61
N ALA A 165 1.34 4.33 -8.90
CA ALA A 165 1.96 3.14 -9.48
C ALA A 165 0.93 2.18 -10.10
N GLN A 166 -0.22 1.97 -9.43
CA GLN A 166 -1.27 1.10 -9.94
C GLN A 166 -1.96 1.68 -11.18
N HIS A 167 -2.22 2.99 -11.20
CA HIS A 167 -2.87 3.62 -12.35
C HIS A 167 -1.96 3.73 -13.56
N ALA A 168 -0.64 3.60 -13.39
CA ALA A 168 0.30 3.53 -14.52
C ALA A 168 0.02 2.33 -15.44
N LEU A 169 -0.68 1.29 -14.96
CA LEU A 169 -1.20 0.20 -15.81
C LEU A 169 -2.21 0.70 -16.86
N LEU A 170 -2.79 1.89 -16.66
CA LEU A 170 -3.75 2.53 -17.55
C LEU A 170 -3.13 3.67 -18.38
N ALA A 171 -1.81 3.87 -18.33
CA ALA A 171 -1.16 5.00 -19.01
C ALA A 171 -1.46 5.06 -20.52
N HIS A 172 -1.60 3.90 -21.17
CA HIS A 172 -1.99 3.78 -22.58
C HIS A 172 -3.37 4.40 -22.92
N LEU A 173 -4.28 4.54 -21.94
CA LEU A 173 -5.58 5.18 -22.09
C LEU A 173 -5.54 6.71 -21.90
N THR A 174 -4.36 7.27 -21.68
CA THR A 174 -4.17 8.70 -21.40
C THR A 174 -3.38 9.36 -22.53
N SER A 175 -3.27 10.69 -22.52
CA SER A 175 -2.34 11.45 -23.37
C SER A 175 -0.93 11.57 -22.75
N TYR A 176 -0.77 11.19 -21.48
CA TYR A 176 0.49 11.32 -20.76
C TYR A 176 1.49 10.25 -21.23
N ARG A 177 2.64 10.66 -21.75
CA ARG A 177 3.68 9.76 -22.33
C ARG A 177 4.94 9.65 -21.49
N THR A 178 5.09 10.48 -20.47
CA THR A 178 6.24 10.45 -19.56
C THR A 178 5.77 10.14 -18.14
N PRO A 179 6.62 9.52 -17.29
CA PRO A 179 6.30 9.30 -15.88
C PRO A 179 5.90 10.57 -15.15
N VAL A 180 6.66 11.66 -15.36
CA VAL A 180 6.38 12.98 -14.76
C VAL A 180 5.04 13.54 -15.24
N GLY A 181 4.82 13.53 -16.57
CA GLY A 181 3.56 14.02 -17.13
C GLY A 181 2.35 13.22 -16.64
N PHE A 182 2.52 11.91 -16.43
CA PHE A 182 1.48 11.05 -15.87
C PHE A 182 1.19 11.39 -14.40
N ALA A 183 2.21 11.59 -13.56
CA ALA A 183 2.02 11.95 -12.16
C ALA A 183 1.31 13.30 -11.97
N CYS A 184 1.78 14.33 -12.69
CA CYS A 184 1.12 15.65 -12.69
C CYS A 184 -0.31 15.54 -13.24
N GLY A 185 -0.49 14.86 -14.37
CA GLY A 185 -1.80 14.66 -14.98
C GLY A 185 -2.80 13.97 -14.06
N MET A 186 -2.36 12.96 -13.29
CA MET A 186 -3.18 12.26 -12.30
C MET A 186 -3.61 13.16 -11.14
N ARG A 187 -2.72 14.05 -10.68
CA ARG A 187 -3.03 15.07 -9.66
C ARG A 187 -4.03 16.08 -10.21
N ASP A 188 -3.73 16.68 -11.36
CA ASP A 188 -4.52 17.75 -11.96
C ASP A 188 -5.92 17.24 -12.38
N SER A 189 -6.02 15.95 -12.73
CA SER A 189 -7.28 15.26 -13.01
C SER A 189 -8.07 14.87 -11.74
N GLY A 190 -7.53 15.11 -10.54
CA GLY A 190 -8.18 14.78 -9.27
C GLY A 190 -8.30 13.27 -9.00
N VAL A 191 -7.47 12.43 -9.63
CA VAL A 191 -7.60 10.97 -9.53
C VAL A 191 -7.25 10.46 -8.13
N PHE A 192 -6.26 11.05 -7.45
CA PHE A 192 -5.97 10.71 -6.05
C PHE A 192 -7.18 10.94 -5.13
N GLY A 193 -7.90 12.05 -5.32
CA GLY A 193 -9.17 12.32 -4.64
C GLY A 193 -10.27 11.32 -4.99
N ALA A 194 -10.35 10.91 -6.26
CA ALA A 194 -11.29 9.87 -6.69
C ALA A 194 -10.99 8.52 -6.02
N VAL A 195 -9.72 8.12 -5.93
CA VAL A 195 -9.31 6.90 -5.21
C VAL A 195 -9.70 7.00 -3.73
N ALA A 196 -9.32 8.08 -3.06
CA ALA A 196 -9.57 8.27 -1.63
C ALA A 196 -11.06 8.28 -1.24
N THR A 197 -11.96 8.62 -2.16
CA THR A 197 -13.40 8.76 -1.87
C THR A 197 -14.28 7.66 -2.45
N ARG A 198 -13.92 7.11 -3.62
CA ARG A 198 -14.76 6.17 -4.36
C ARG A 198 -14.37 4.73 -4.17
N TRP A 199 -13.07 4.44 -4.02
CA TRP A 199 -12.64 3.07 -3.77
C TRP A 199 -13.05 2.68 -2.35
N TYR A 200 -13.36 1.41 -2.15
CA TYR A 200 -13.54 0.87 -0.82
C TYR A 200 -12.16 0.47 -0.27
N TRP A 201 -11.95 0.65 1.04
CA TRP A 201 -10.81 0.17 1.82
C TRP A 201 -10.47 -1.27 1.47
N GLU A 202 -9.17 -1.55 1.47
CA GLU A 202 -8.54 -2.80 1.02
C GLU A 202 -8.52 -3.04 -0.49
N LEU A 203 -9.51 -2.57 -1.28
CA LEU A 203 -9.51 -2.78 -2.74
C LEU A 203 -8.18 -2.36 -3.38
N GLN A 204 -7.70 -1.17 -3.06
CA GLN A 204 -6.45 -0.65 -3.64
C GLN A 204 -5.26 -1.53 -3.27
N ALA A 205 -5.12 -1.88 -2.00
CA ALA A 205 -4.00 -2.66 -1.52
C ALA A 205 -4.01 -4.06 -2.14
N SER A 206 -5.15 -4.74 -2.12
CA SER A 206 -5.28 -6.13 -2.58
C SER A 206 -5.09 -6.27 -4.10
N THR A 207 -5.60 -5.32 -4.89
CA THR A 207 -5.45 -5.30 -6.35
C THR A 207 -4.06 -4.85 -6.78
N TYR A 208 -3.43 -3.90 -6.05
CA TYR A 208 -2.03 -3.52 -6.27
C TYR A 208 -1.08 -4.71 -6.12
N ARG A 209 -1.23 -5.50 -5.05
CA ARG A 209 -0.38 -6.68 -4.80
C ARG A 209 -0.54 -7.79 -5.82
N ARG A 210 -1.67 -7.81 -6.52
CA ARG A 210 -1.99 -8.78 -7.59
C ARG A 210 -1.70 -8.24 -8.98
N GLY A 211 -1.21 -7.01 -9.10
CA GLY A 211 -0.93 -6.39 -10.40
C GLY A 211 -2.16 -6.24 -11.27
N MET A 212 -3.29 -5.85 -10.68
CA MET A 212 -4.54 -5.64 -11.40
C MET A 212 -5.20 -4.32 -11.00
N ILE A 213 -6.04 -3.76 -11.86
CA ILE A 213 -6.78 -2.53 -11.57
C ILE A 213 -8.18 -2.57 -12.21
N PRO A 214 -9.28 -2.37 -11.43
CA PRO A 214 -10.66 -2.49 -11.92
C PRO A 214 -11.25 -1.14 -12.37
N VAL A 215 -10.44 -0.29 -13.01
CA VAL A 215 -10.90 1.02 -13.47
C VAL A 215 -10.41 1.29 -14.89
N SER A 216 -11.14 2.14 -15.60
CA SER A 216 -10.77 2.64 -16.91
C SER A 216 -10.91 4.16 -16.96
N PHE A 217 -10.06 4.79 -17.77
CA PHE A 217 -10.06 6.23 -17.99
C PHE A 217 -10.77 6.61 -19.29
N ALA A 218 -11.41 7.77 -19.26
CA ALA A 218 -11.81 8.54 -20.42
C ALA A 218 -11.02 9.85 -20.44
N ALA A 219 -10.24 10.06 -21.50
CA ALA A 219 -9.58 11.33 -21.77
C ALA A 219 -10.63 12.42 -22.01
N GLN A 220 -10.37 13.61 -21.49
CA GLN A 220 -11.20 14.79 -21.64
C GLN A 220 -10.60 15.74 -22.71
N PRO A 221 -11.40 16.64 -23.31
CA PRO A 221 -10.91 17.60 -24.29
C PRO A 221 -9.80 18.53 -23.78
N ASP A 222 -9.78 18.81 -22.48
CA ASP A 222 -8.77 19.64 -21.80
C ASP A 222 -7.46 18.88 -21.50
N GLY A 223 -7.35 17.62 -21.92
CA GLY A 223 -6.20 16.76 -21.68
C GLY A 223 -6.23 16.03 -20.33
N THR A 224 -7.18 16.33 -19.45
CA THR A 224 -7.36 15.60 -18.18
C THR A 224 -7.98 14.22 -18.40
N VAL A 225 -8.00 13.38 -17.37
CA VAL A 225 -8.67 12.06 -17.41
C VAL A 225 -9.71 11.93 -16.31
N ARG A 226 -10.76 11.15 -16.58
CA ARG A 226 -11.78 10.80 -15.57
C ARG A 226 -12.05 9.31 -15.63
N TYR A 227 -12.51 8.75 -14.52
CA TYR A 227 -13.10 7.41 -14.57
C TYR A 227 -14.32 7.41 -15.48
N THR A 228 -14.45 6.36 -16.29
CA THR A 228 -15.64 6.13 -17.10
C THR A 228 -16.89 6.00 -16.21
N ALA A 229 -18.07 6.26 -16.78
CA ALA A 229 -19.34 6.10 -16.05
C ALA A 229 -19.49 4.66 -15.51
N ASP A 230 -19.15 3.67 -16.33
CA ASP A 230 -19.17 2.25 -15.96
C ASP A 230 -18.23 1.95 -14.80
N THR A 231 -17.00 2.47 -14.82
CA THR A 231 -16.06 2.35 -13.69
C THR A 231 -16.67 2.92 -12.41
N VAL A 232 -17.26 4.12 -12.47
CA VAL A 232 -17.85 4.75 -11.28
C VAL A 232 -19.03 3.93 -10.75
N ALA A 233 -19.88 3.41 -11.64
CA ALA A 233 -21.01 2.56 -11.27
C ALA A 233 -20.54 1.24 -10.65
N THR A 234 -19.56 0.56 -11.24
CA THR A 234 -19.00 -0.71 -10.74
C THR A 234 -18.32 -0.53 -9.38
N LEU A 235 -17.45 0.48 -9.22
CA LEU A 235 -16.79 0.74 -7.93
C LEU A 235 -17.81 1.03 -6.82
N ARG A 236 -18.87 1.77 -7.14
CA ARG A 236 -19.96 2.02 -6.20
C ARG A 236 -20.71 0.74 -5.84
N ALA A 237 -21.06 -0.07 -6.82
CA ALA A 237 -21.77 -1.34 -6.60
C ALA A 237 -20.93 -2.31 -5.75
N MET A 238 -19.62 -2.42 -6.03
CA MET A 238 -18.70 -3.22 -5.22
C MET A 238 -18.67 -2.72 -3.77
N LYS A 239 -18.50 -1.41 -3.57
CA LYS A 239 -18.47 -0.78 -2.24
C LYS A 239 -19.77 -1.01 -1.47
N ASP A 240 -20.92 -0.84 -2.13
CA ASP A 240 -22.24 -1.06 -1.52
C ASP A 240 -22.44 -2.54 -1.14
N ALA A 241 -21.98 -3.49 -1.98
CA ALA A 241 -22.01 -4.92 -1.68
C ALA A 241 -21.11 -5.28 -0.48
N THR A 242 -19.87 -4.79 -0.43
CA THR A 242 -18.94 -5.01 0.69
C THR A 242 -19.52 -4.48 2.01
N ILE A 243 -20.12 -3.30 2.00
CA ILE A 243 -20.78 -2.74 3.20
C ILE A 243 -21.98 -3.59 3.62
N ALA A 244 -22.80 -4.04 2.66
CA ALA A 244 -23.95 -4.89 2.94
C ALA A 244 -23.54 -6.22 3.58
N ASP A 245 -22.48 -6.87 3.07
CA ASP A 245 -21.93 -8.12 3.61
C ASP A 245 -21.39 -7.91 5.03
N ALA A 246 -20.60 -6.86 5.26
CA ALA A 246 -20.07 -6.53 6.59
C ALA A 246 -21.20 -6.29 7.61
N HIS A 247 -22.24 -5.56 7.23
CA HIS A 247 -23.42 -5.38 8.08
C HIS A 247 -24.21 -6.66 8.28
N ALA A 248 -24.28 -7.57 7.29
CA ALA A 248 -24.97 -8.84 7.45
C ALA A 248 -24.28 -9.74 8.49
N VAL A 249 -22.94 -9.82 8.46
CA VAL A 249 -22.14 -10.51 9.48
C VAL A 249 -22.40 -9.90 10.86
N MET A 250 -22.32 -8.57 10.99
CA MET A 250 -22.52 -7.89 12.27
C MET A 250 -23.96 -8.02 12.81
N ARG A 251 -24.97 -7.98 11.93
CA ARG A 251 -26.37 -8.23 12.31
C ARG A 251 -26.53 -9.67 12.79
N ARG A 252 -26.06 -10.67 12.04
CA ARG A 252 -26.12 -12.09 12.46
C ARG A 252 -25.54 -12.26 13.87
N ALA A 253 -24.35 -11.71 14.10
CA ALA A 253 -23.65 -11.81 15.38
C ALA A 253 -24.42 -11.13 16.53
N THR A 254 -24.91 -9.91 16.33
CA THR A 254 -25.49 -9.11 17.41
C THR A 254 -26.97 -9.35 17.64
N THR A 255 -27.75 -9.69 16.59
CA THR A 255 -29.20 -9.91 16.69
C THR A 255 -29.55 -11.38 16.84
N THR A 256 -28.95 -12.26 16.03
CA THR A 256 -29.31 -13.69 16.02
C THR A 256 -28.59 -14.45 17.12
N GLU A 257 -27.32 -14.13 17.36
CA GLU A 257 -26.47 -14.84 18.33
C GLU A 257 -26.32 -14.10 19.67
N GLY A 258 -26.88 -12.88 19.77
CA GLY A 258 -26.88 -12.10 21.01
C GLY A 258 -25.50 -11.63 21.48
N LEU A 259 -24.50 -11.62 20.59
CA LEU A 259 -23.16 -11.18 20.94
C LEU A 259 -23.12 -9.65 21.11
N SER A 260 -22.29 -9.18 22.04
CA SER A 260 -21.89 -7.78 22.04
C SER A 260 -21.08 -7.47 20.78
N VAL A 261 -20.99 -6.19 20.38
CA VAL A 261 -20.17 -5.78 19.22
C VAL A 261 -18.72 -6.27 19.37
N SER A 262 -18.15 -6.16 20.57
CA SER A 262 -16.79 -6.61 20.85
C SER A 262 -16.62 -8.11 20.65
N ALA A 263 -17.54 -8.91 21.21
CA ALA A 263 -17.52 -10.36 21.05
C ALA A 263 -17.80 -10.80 19.60
N ALA A 264 -18.63 -10.05 18.86
CA ALA A 264 -18.85 -10.26 17.44
C ALA A 264 -17.58 -10.00 16.62
N ILE A 265 -16.85 -8.93 16.90
CA ILE A 265 -15.58 -8.62 16.24
C ILE A 265 -14.55 -9.71 16.51
N GLU A 266 -14.46 -10.19 17.74
CA GLU A 266 -13.53 -11.27 18.12
C GLU A 266 -13.89 -12.59 17.43
N LYS A 267 -15.16 -13.00 17.48
CA LYS A 267 -15.63 -14.24 16.86
C LYS A 267 -15.53 -14.24 15.34
N TYR A 268 -15.93 -13.13 14.70
CA TYR A 268 -15.94 -12.97 13.25
C TYR A 268 -14.73 -12.23 12.73
N HIS A 269 -13.62 -12.25 13.48
CA HIS A 269 -12.41 -11.53 13.13
C HIS A 269 -11.99 -11.82 11.69
N ASP A 270 -11.92 -13.09 11.28
CA ASP A 270 -11.43 -13.45 9.95
C ASP A 270 -12.39 -13.02 8.83
N GLU A 271 -13.71 -13.18 9.02
CA GLU A 271 -14.71 -12.70 8.06
C GLU A 271 -14.69 -11.16 7.96
N LEU A 272 -14.55 -10.47 9.08
CA LEU A 272 -14.55 -9.01 9.15
C LEU A 272 -13.22 -8.40 8.68
N ASP A 273 -12.08 -9.06 8.88
CA ASP A 273 -10.78 -8.59 8.37
C ASP A 273 -10.71 -8.77 6.84
N LEU A 274 -11.41 -9.75 6.27
CA LEU A 274 -11.53 -9.96 4.81
C LEU A 274 -12.47 -8.96 4.09
N ILE A 275 -13.47 -8.42 4.80
CA ILE A 275 -14.50 -7.52 4.25
C ILE A 275 -14.29 -6.08 4.79
N SER A 276 -13.24 -5.86 5.57
CA SER A 276 -12.94 -4.66 6.36
C SER A 276 -13.90 -4.40 7.53
N ARG A 277 -13.42 -4.66 8.76
CA ARG A 277 -14.12 -4.45 10.04
C ARG A 277 -14.73 -3.05 10.14
N GLN A 278 -14.05 -2.06 9.56
CA GLN A 278 -14.49 -0.68 9.61
C GLN A 278 -15.86 -0.46 8.96
N TYR A 279 -16.27 -1.26 7.98
CA TYR A 279 -17.62 -1.19 7.39
C TYR A 279 -18.69 -1.76 8.29
N ALA A 280 -18.39 -2.84 9.01
CA ALA A 280 -19.33 -3.43 9.95
C ALA A 280 -19.71 -2.47 11.10
N LEU A 281 -18.87 -1.47 11.37
CA LEU A 281 -19.07 -0.46 12.41
C LEU A 281 -19.67 0.86 11.89
N LEU A 282 -19.96 0.96 10.59
CA LEU A 282 -20.60 2.15 10.06
C LEU A 282 -22.07 2.22 10.50
N PRO A 283 -22.57 3.41 10.88
CA PRO A 283 -23.99 3.59 11.04
C PRO A 283 -24.72 3.37 9.70
N PRO A 284 -25.93 2.79 9.71
CA PRO A 284 -26.74 2.62 8.50
C PRO A 284 -26.87 3.92 7.70
N GLY A 285 -26.74 3.83 6.37
CA GLY A 285 -26.81 4.98 5.47
C GLY A 285 -25.55 5.86 5.44
N THR A 286 -24.52 5.57 6.25
CA THR A 286 -23.26 6.32 6.23
C THR A 286 -22.37 5.83 5.09
N ARG A 287 -21.87 6.77 4.27
CA ARG A 287 -20.85 6.45 3.27
C ARG A 287 -19.45 6.58 3.86
N PRO A 288 -18.59 5.58 3.70
CA PRO A 288 -17.21 5.69 4.16
C PRO A 288 -16.42 6.65 3.28
N ALA A 289 -15.69 7.56 3.93
CA ALA A 289 -14.74 8.46 3.30
C ALA A 289 -13.36 8.30 3.92
N CYS A 290 -12.30 8.43 3.10
CA CYS A 290 -10.92 8.48 3.59
C CYS A 290 -10.75 9.64 4.57
N LEU A 291 -10.03 9.37 5.68
CA LEU A 291 -9.78 10.37 6.73
C LEU A 291 -9.04 11.59 6.15
N ALA A 292 -8.07 11.36 5.26
CA ALA A 292 -7.30 12.45 4.65
C ALA A 292 -8.13 13.34 3.71
N ALA A 293 -9.22 12.81 3.14
CA ALA A 293 -10.09 13.54 2.22
C ALA A 293 -11.26 14.26 2.92
N MET A 294 -11.42 14.10 4.24
CA MET A 294 -12.50 14.76 4.97
C MET A 294 -12.20 16.26 5.10
N PRO A 295 -13.11 17.14 4.65
CA PRO A 295 -12.93 18.57 4.84
C PRO A 295 -13.23 18.96 6.28
N HIS A 296 -12.38 19.82 6.84
CA HIS A 296 -12.52 20.43 8.15
C HIS A 296 -12.59 21.94 8.02
N ARG A 297 -13.20 22.60 9.01
CA ARG A 297 -12.99 24.02 9.26
C ARG A 297 -12.13 24.15 10.50
N LEU A 298 -10.88 24.57 10.33
CA LEU A 298 -9.92 24.79 11.41
C LEU A 298 -9.45 26.24 11.29
N ASP A 299 -9.58 27.02 12.38
CA ASP A 299 -9.30 28.46 12.41
C ASP A 299 -9.95 29.27 11.29
N GLY A 300 -11.17 28.87 10.88
CA GLY A 300 -11.94 29.54 9.84
C GLY A 300 -11.68 29.06 8.41
N GLU A 301 -10.57 28.36 8.17
CA GLU A 301 -10.14 27.87 6.85
C GLU A 301 -10.60 26.45 6.55
N HIS A 302 -10.80 26.15 5.25
CA HIS A 302 -11.06 24.79 4.79
C HIS A 302 -9.77 24.00 4.71
N TYR A 303 -9.73 22.86 5.40
CA TYR A 303 -8.51 22.05 5.52
C TYR A 303 -8.80 20.57 5.33
N SER A 304 -7.94 19.88 4.57
CA SER A 304 -7.90 18.42 4.48
C SER A 304 -6.46 17.96 4.25
N VAL A 305 -6.13 16.75 4.70
CA VAL A 305 -4.74 16.26 4.66
C VAL A 305 -4.33 15.83 3.25
N LEU A 306 -5.28 15.31 2.46
CA LEU A 306 -4.99 14.67 1.18
C LEU A 306 -4.26 15.58 0.18
N PRO A 307 -4.66 16.84 -0.07
CA PRO A 307 -3.95 17.70 -1.02
C PRO A 307 -2.46 17.86 -0.70
N MET A 308 -2.10 18.12 0.57
CA MET A 308 -0.70 18.29 0.96
C MET A 308 0.15 17.02 0.70
N VAL A 309 -0.42 15.84 0.99
CA VAL A 309 0.26 14.57 0.74
C VAL A 309 0.43 14.33 -0.76
N VAL A 310 -0.61 14.61 -1.56
CA VAL A 310 -0.55 14.45 -3.01
C VAL A 310 0.46 15.41 -3.63
N ASP A 311 0.45 16.67 -3.22
CA ASP A 311 1.33 17.70 -3.76
C ASP A 311 2.79 17.40 -3.43
N GLY A 312 3.11 17.13 -2.16
CA GLY A 312 4.46 16.76 -1.75
C GLY A 312 4.96 15.47 -2.41
N PHE A 313 4.07 14.48 -2.57
CA PHE A 313 4.39 13.23 -3.28
C PHE A 313 4.71 13.47 -4.76
N VAL A 314 3.85 14.21 -5.48
CA VAL A 314 4.04 14.46 -6.91
C VAL A 314 5.25 15.36 -7.16
N GLU A 315 5.52 16.31 -6.29
CA GLU A 315 6.72 17.15 -6.33
C GLU A 315 8.00 16.30 -6.21
N LEU A 316 8.09 15.46 -5.18
CA LEU A 316 9.24 14.57 -4.99
C LEU A 316 9.37 13.58 -6.14
N PHE A 317 8.28 12.95 -6.56
CA PHE A 317 8.30 12.03 -7.71
C PHE A 317 8.87 12.73 -8.96
N THR A 318 8.43 13.96 -9.23
CA THR A 318 8.90 14.77 -10.36
C THR A 318 10.39 15.11 -10.25
N ALA A 319 10.89 15.37 -9.04
CA ALA A 319 12.29 15.62 -8.78
C ALA A 319 13.17 14.35 -8.88
N ILE A 320 12.62 13.17 -8.53
CA ILE A 320 13.31 11.87 -8.53
C ILE A 320 13.49 11.31 -9.92
N VAL A 321 12.43 11.28 -10.74
CA VAL A 321 12.46 10.65 -12.07
C VAL A 321 13.68 11.03 -12.92
N PRO A 322 14.08 12.31 -13.07
CA PRO A 322 15.24 12.67 -13.89
C PRO A 322 16.60 12.25 -13.30
N ARG A 323 16.66 11.96 -11.98
CA ARG A 323 17.87 11.61 -11.23
C ARG A 323 18.00 10.11 -10.95
N LEU A 324 16.95 9.35 -11.19
CA LEU A 324 16.92 7.91 -11.00
C LEU A 324 17.40 7.19 -12.26
N ARG A 325 18.39 6.32 -12.11
CA ARG A 325 18.84 5.36 -13.12
C ARG A 325 18.37 3.98 -12.74
N ILE A 326 17.67 3.30 -13.65
CA ILE A 326 17.25 1.92 -13.44
C ILE A 326 17.96 0.99 -14.42
N ALA A 327 18.30 -0.21 -13.96
CA ALA A 327 18.85 -1.26 -14.81
C ALA A 327 18.17 -2.59 -14.51
N GLU A 328 17.75 -3.28 -15.57
CA GLU A 328 17.26 -4.66 -15.45
C GLU A 328 18.47 -5.59 -15.28
N VAL A 329 18.39 -6.48 -14.30
CA VAL A 329 19.39 -7.54 -14.06
C VAL A 329 18.74 -8.91 -14.17
N ALA A 330 19.55 -9.92 -14.48
CA ALA A 330 19.08 -11.30 -14.49
C ALA A 330 18.63 -11.70 -13.08
N ASP A 331 17.61 -12.55 -13.01
CA ASP A 331 17.18 -13.14 -11.75
C ASP A 331 18.16 -14.25 -11.36
N ASP A 332 19.21 -13.87 -10.63
CA ASP A 332 20.21 -14.80 -10.11
C ASP A 332 19.78 -15.44 -8.78
N THR A 333 18.48 -15.44 -8.44
CA THR A 333 17.98 -16.17 -7.28
C THR A 333 18.06 -17.69 -7.50
N VAL A 334 19.28 -18.22 -7.29
CA VAL A 334 19.52 -19.64 -7.09
C VAL A 334 18.58 -20.10 -5.97
N HIS A 335 17.66 -21.00 -6.29
CA HIS A 335 16.90 -21.74 -5.30
C HIS A 335 17.89 -22.63 -4.54
N ASP A 336 18.45 -22.11 -3.46
CA ASP A 336 19.29 -22.92 -2.59
C ASP A 336 18.37 -23.91 -1.85
N ASP A 337 18.45 -25.18 -2.23
CA ASP A 337 17.83 -26.32 -1.55
C ASP A 337 18.58 -26.68 -0.24
N GLY A 338 19.36 -25.74 0.29
CA GLY A 338 20.16 -25.87 1.50
C GLY A 338 19.38 -26.28 2.75
N ALA A 339 20.09 -26.93 3.67
CA ALA A 339 19.55 -27.35 4.96
C ALA A 339 19.04 -26.14 5.78
N LEU A 340 17.99 -26.35 6.58
CA LEU A 340 17.45 -25.32 7.47
C LEU A 340 18.49 -24.89 8.52
N ASP A 341 19.19 -23.79 8.26
CA ASP A 341 19.92 -23.03 9.27
C ASP A 341 19.06 -21.89 9.86
N ALA A 342 19.64 -21.10 10.77
CA ALA A 342 18.95 -19.96 11.39
C ALA A 342 18.52 -18.88 10.38
N GLU A 343 19.16 -18.80 9.20
CA GLU A 343 18.82 -17.85 8.14
C GLU A 343 17.52 -18.25 7.41
N ASN A 344 17.15 -19.54 7.43
CA ASN A 344 15.92 -20.03 6.82
C ASN A 344 14.63 -19.66 7.57
N GLN A 345 14.74 -19.06 8.75
CA GLN A 345 13.60 -18.53 9.52
C GLN A 345 13.22 -17.11 9.11
N VAL A 346 14.11 -16.41 8.40
CA VAL A 346 13.88 -15.03 7.96
C VAL A 346 13.42 -15.02 6.51
N PHE A 347 12.44 -14.18 6.20
CA PHE A 347 12.05 -13.86 4.84
C PHE A 347 11.43 -12.46 4.80
N HIS A 348 11.24 -11.91 3.61
CA HIS A 348 10.65 -10.59 3.44
C HIS A 348 9.28 -10.66 2.78
N VAL A 349 8.39 -9.76 3.16
CA VAL A 349 7.09 -9.55 2.53
C VAL A 349 7.01 -8.09 2.07
N PRO A 350 7.54 -7.78 0.87
CA PRO A 350 7.70 -6.41 0.37
C PRO A 350 6.42 -5.56 0.36
N ASP A 351 5.27 -6.21 0.26
CA ASP A 351 3.96 -5.59 0.09
C ASP A 351 3.12 -5.47 1.37
N MET A 352 3.74 -5.69 2.54
CA MET A 352 3.13 -5.42 3.85
C MET A 352 3.39 -3.98 4.32
N ASN A 353 2.35 -3.25 4.72
CA ASN A 353 2.45 -1.81 4.99
C ASN A 353 1.77 -1.33 6.28
N CYS A 354 0.94 -2.15 6.92
CA CYS A 354 0.18 -1.75 8.10
C CYS A 354 -0.10 -2.92 9.03
N LYS A 355 -0.64 -2.64 10.23
CA LYS A 355 -0.97 -3.66 11.22
C LYS A 355 -1.97 -4.71 10.73
N HIS A 356 -2.81 -4.41 9.73
CA HIS A 356 -3.66 -5.43 9.09
C HIS A 356 -2.81 -6.48 8.38
N CYS A 357 -1.75 -6.08 7.67
CA CYS A 357 -0.84 -7.04 7.04
C CYS A 357 -0.16 -7.96 8.04
N VAL A 358 0.30 -7.41 9.17
CA VAL A 358 0.87 -8.20 10.27
C VAL A 358 -0.12 -9.27 10.71
N ARG A 359 -1.37 -8.89 11.01
CA ARG A 359 -2.41 -9.84 11.42
C ARG A 359 -2.70 -10.89 10.36
N THR A 360 -2.85 -10.50 9.10
CA THR A 360 -3.14 -11.46 8.02
C THR A 360 -1.99 -12.45 7.82
N ILE A 361 -0.74 -11.98 7.78
CA ILE A 361 0.44 -12.83 7.60
C ILE A 361 0.59 -13.78 8.78
N THR A 362 0.48 -13.27 10.01
CA THR A 362 0.47 -14.09 11.22
C THR A 362 -0.62 -15.15 11.17
N GLY A 363 -1.87 -14.77 10.88
CA GLY A 363 -2.99 -15.71 10.80
C GLY A 363 -2.80 -16.81 9.75
N VAL A 364 -2.30 -16.47 8.56
CA VAL A 364 -1.98 -17.45 7.51
C VAL A 364 -0.93 -18.45 8.00
N LEU A 365 0.18 -17.98 8.56
CA LEU A 365 1.28 -18.84 9.03
C LEU A 365 0.85 -19.70 10.22
N GLU A 366 0.16 -19.13 11.20
CA GLU A 366 -0.31 -19.84 12.39
C GLU A 366 -1.37 -20.89 12.07
N SER A 367 -2.23 -20.66 11.07
CA SER A 367 -3.17 -21.67 10.56
C SER A 367 -2.45 -22.92 10.03
N MET A 368 -1.20 -22.76 9.58
CA MET A 368 -0.31 -23.83 9.12
C MET A 368 0.57 -24.39 10.23
N ARG A 369 0.35 -23.98 11.49
CA ARG A 369 1.12 -24.32 12.69
C ARG A 369 2.60 -23.90 12.60
N ILE A 370 2.85 -22.78 11.93
CA ILE A 370 4.15 -22.11 11.85
C ILE A 370 4.14 -20.99 12.90
N ARG A 371 5.10 -21.01 13.83
CA ARG A 371 5.21 -19.97 14.84
C ARG A 371 5.83 -18.72 14.22
N VAL A 372 5.22 -17.57 14.43
CA VAL A 372 5.76 -16.27 14.03
C VAL A 372 6.40 -15.61 15.25
N HIS A 373 7.66 -15.19 15.12
CA HIS A 373 8.40 -14.52 16.19
C HIS A 373 8.31 -13.00 16.10
N ASP A 374 8.45 -12.47 14.89
CA ASP A 374 8.56 -11.04 14.66
C ASP A 374 8.10 -10.69 13.23
N ILE A 375 7.48 -9.52 13.09
CA ILE A 375 7.11 -8.91 11.81
C ILE A 375 7.40 -7.42 11.90
N ASP A 376 8.38 -6.96 11.12
CA ASP A 376 8.79 -5.57 11.04
C ASP A 376 8.27 -4.93 9.75
N LEU A 377 7.32 -4.00 9.90
CA LEU A 377 6.68 -3.27 8.79
C LEU A 377 7.62 -2.31 8.05
N ILE A 378 8.70 -1.86 8.70
CA ILE A 378 9.66 -0.92 8.11
C ILE A 378 10.61 -1.70 7.20
N SER A 379 11.34 -2.68 7.75
CA SER A 379 12.30 -3.50 6.99
C SER A 379 11.67 -4.59 6.12
N LYS A 380 10.33 -4.72 6.17
CA LYS A 380 9.55 -5.76 5.49
C LYS A 380 9.97 -7.18 5.90
N ARG A 381 10.57 -7.35 7.08
CA ARG A 381 11.14 -8.61 7.57
C ARG A 381 10.12 -9.41 8.37
N VAL A 382 10.07 -10.71 8.15
CA VAL A 382 9.29 -11.69 8.92
C VAL A 382 10.21 -12.77 9.44
N VAL A 383 10.06 -13.14 10.72
CA VAL A 383 10.79 -14.24 11.36
C VAL A 383 9.80 -15.31 11.79
N ALA A 384 9.95 -16.53 11.27
CA ALA A 384 9.03 -17.64 11.51
C ALA A 384 9.72 -19.02 11.55
N GLU A 385 9.21 -19.93 12.38
CA GLU A 385 9.75 -21.29 12.56
C GLU A 385 9.22 -22.26 11.51
N PHE A 386 9.97 -22.48 10.43
CA PHE A 386 9.66 -23.52 9.44
C PHE A 386 10.23 -24.87 9.85
N ARG A 387 9.42 -25.93 9.69
CA ARG A 387 9.83 -27.31 10.07
C ARG A 387 10.60 -28.04 8.99
N SER A 388 10.48 -27.59 7.73
CA SER A 388 11.17 -28.14 6.57
C SER A 388 11.11 -27.15 5.40
N PRO A 389 12.02 -27.26 4.41
CA PRO A 389 11.94 -26.46 3.18
C PRO A 389 10.60 -26.61 2.46
N ARG A 390 10.04 -27.83 2.44
CA ARG A 390 8.70 -28.10 1.89
C ARG A 390 7.59 -27.36 2.64
N ASN A 391 7.68 -27.28 3.97
CA ASN A 391 6.71 -26.53 4.78
C ASN A 391 6.81 -25.03 4.49
N ARG A 392 8.02 -24.48 4.35
CA ARG A 392 8.26 -23.09 3.94
C ARG A 392 7.70 -22.79 2.56
N HIS A 393 7.96 -23.66 1.57
CA HIS A 393 7.43 -23.51 0.23
C HIS A 393 5.89 -23.45 0.22
N ARG A 394 5.22 -24.37 0.94
CA ARG A 394 3.76 -24.34 1.08
C ARG A 394 3.25 -23.07 1.76
N ALA A 395 3.97 -22.56 2.76
CA ALA A 395 3.61 -21.31 3.42
C ALA A 395 3.73 -20.13 2.47
N PHE A 396 4.74 -20.11 1.61
CA PHE A 396 4.91 -19.06 0.62
C PHE A 396 3.81 -19.08 -0.44
N GLU A 397 3.37 -20.27 -0.88
CA GLU A 397 2.19 -20.41 -1.73
C GLU A 397 0.93 -19.88 -1.04
N ALA A 398 0.69 -20.24 0.22
CA ALA A 398 -0.47 -19.73 0.97
C ALA A 398 -0.45 -18.20 1.15
N LEU A 399 0.73 -17.61 1.35
CA LEU A 399 0.91 -16.16 1.38
C LEU A 399 0.62 -15.53 0.00
N ARG A 400 1.06 -16.15 -1.10
CA ARG A 400 0.77 -15.71 -2.47
C ARG A 400 -0.71 -15.78 -2.81
N ASP A 401 -1.40 -16.83 -2.37
CA ASP A 401 -2.86 -16.94 -2.51
C ASP A 401 -3.59 -15.83 -1.73
N SER A 402 -3.06 -15.49 -0.56
CA SER A 402 -3.51 -14.34 0.24
C SER A 402 -3.14 -12.99 -0.39
N GLY A 403 -2.31 -13.01 -1.43
CA GLY A 403 -1.90 -11.86 -2.23
C GLY A 403 -0.68 -11.14 -1.69
N TYR A 404 0.20 -11.83 -0.97
CA TYR A 404 1.51 -11.33 -0.53
C TYR A 404 2.63 -11.96 -1.36
N ASN A 405 3.76 -11.28 -1.49
CA ASN A 405 4.85 -11.73 -2.35
C ASN A 405 6.11 -12.05 -1.53
N PRO A 406 6.19 -13.20 -0.83
CA PRO A 406 7.33 -13.53 0.00
C PRO A 406 8.61 -13.70 -0.82
N ALA A 407 9.71 -13.15 -0.32
CA ALA A 407 11.05 -13.17 -0.92
C ALA A 407 12.07 -13.68 0.10
N LEU A 408 13.05 -14.46 -0.39
CA LEU A 408 14.05 -15.14 0.45
C LEU A 408 15.19 -14.22 0.92
N ALA A 409 15.57 -13.24 0.10
CA ALA A 409 16.66 -12.32 0.38
C ALA A 409 16.20 -10.87 0.33
N ALA A 410 16.85 -10.00 1.11
CA ALA A 410 17.04 -8.62 0.68
C ALA A 410 18.03 -8.66 -0.50
N PRO A 411 17.65 -8.28 -1.74
CA PRO A 411 18.57 -8.32 -2.87
C PRO A 411 19.83 -7.50 -2.54
N ALA A 412 20.99 -8.07 -2.90
CA ALA A 412 22.31 -7.62 -2.46
C ALA A 412 22.52 -6.11 -2.62
N HIS A 413 23.02 -5.46 -1.57
CA HIS A 413 23.64 -4.14 -1.68
C HIS A 413 24.82 -4.26 -2.64
N VAL A 414 24.76 -3.57 -3.79
CA VAL A 414 25.99 -3.21 -4.49
C VAL A 414 26.69 -2.18 -3.60
N ALA A 415 27.64 -2.65 -2.79
CA ALA A 415 28.55 -1.78 -2.08
C ALA A 415 29.18 -0.82 -3.11
N ALA A 416 29.02 0.48 -2.86
CA ALA A 416 29.50 1.52 -3.74
C ALA A 416 30.98 1.29 -4.09
N ALA A 417 31.28 1.34 -5.39
CA ALA A 417 32.63 1.41 -5.91
C ALA A 417 33.32 2.69 -5.40
N THR A 418 34.03 2.57 -4.28
CA THR A 418 35.09 3.49 -3.88
C THR A 418 36.41 2.74 -3.94
N SER A 419 36.92 2.51 -5.14
CA SER A 419 38.35 2.25 -5.37
C SER A 419 38.73 2.35 -6.85
N GLU A 420 38.51 3.51 -7.49
CA GLU A 420 39.16 3.77 -8.79
C GLU A 420 39.23 5.27 -9.17
N ILE A 421 39.62 6.14 -8.24
CA ILE A 421 40.15 7.49 -8.58
C ILE A 421 41.33 7.82 -7.64
N ALA A 422 42.33 6.96 -7.61
CA ALA A 422 43.62 7.24 -6.97
C ALA A 422 44.79 6.61 -7.75
N ALA A 423 44.81 6.78 -9.07
CA ALA A 423 45.97 6.46 -9.90
C ALA A 423 46.02 7.32 -11.17
N ALA A 424 46.10 8.64 -10.99
CA ALA A 424 46.56 9.54 -12.03
C ALA A 424 47.24 10.76 -11.37
N ARG A 425 48.50 10.59 -10.97
CA ARG A 425 49.40 11.75 -10.79
C ARG A 425 50.05 12.04 -12.15
N PRO A 426 50.03 13.29 -12.64
CA PRO A 426 50.79 13.67 -13.81
C PRO A 426 52.26 13.85 -13.41
N GLU A 427 53.15 13.15 -14.09
CA GLU A 427 54.59 13.40 -14.04
C GLU A 427 54.86 14.73 -14.78
N ILE A 428 55.22 15.77 -14.02
CA ILE A 428 55.75 17.02 -14.57
C ILE A 428 57.27 17.00 -14.36
N ALA A 429 57.97 17.21 -15.46
CA ALA A 429 59.41 17.29 -15.63
C ALA A 429 60.18 18.04 -14.52
N ARG A 430 61.36 17.52 -14.19
CA ARG A 430 62.63 18.26 -14.15
C ARG A 430 63.82 17.32 -14.29
#